data_AF-A0A7V9RLI5-F1
#
_entry.id   AF-A0A7V9RLI5-F1
#
_cell.length_a   1.000
_cell.length_b   1.000
_cell.length_c   1.000
_cell.angle_alpha   90.00
_cell.angle_beta   90.00
_cell.angle_gamma   90.00
#
_symmetry.space_group_name_H-M   'P 1'
#
loop_
_entity.id
_entity.type
_entity.pdbx_description
1 polymer ?
#
loop_
_entity_poly.entity_id
_entity_poly.type
_entity_poly.pdbx_seq_one_letter_code
_entity_poly.pdbx_strand_id
1 'polypeptide(L)'
;GSRLMRELGLDPEDARTFVLIADGKAYVKSDAAIRLSRYFRRGWKPLALIKFIPRRIRDRVYDVVARNRYRWFGRLDSCMVPTPELRTRFVEE
;
A
#
# COMPACT_ATOMS: atom_id res chain seq x y z
N GLY A 1 -11.62 -8.40 -1.26
CA GLY A 1 -10.54 -7.70 -0.49
C GLY A 1 -10.09 -8.45 0.76
N SER A 2 -10.88 -8.43 1.83
CA SER A 2 -10.58 -9.13 3.11
C SER A 2 -10.47 -10.65 2.96
N ARG A 3 -11.24 -11.26 2.06
CA ARG A 3 -11.14 -12.67 1.68
C ARG A 3 -9.72 -13.04 1.20
N LEU A 4 -9.20 -12.29 0.22
CA LEU A 4 -7.87 -12.51 -0.36
C LEU A 4 -6.74 -12.32 0.68
N MET A 5 -6.91 -11.41 1.63
CA MET A 5 -5.96 -11.24 2.74
C MET A 5 -5.90 -12.50 3.62
N ARG A 6 -7.06 -13.07 3.98
CA ARG A 6 -7.13 -14.30 4.78
C ARG A 6 -6.55 -15.50 4.05
N GLU A 7 -6.82 -15.63 2.74
CA GLU A 7 -6.25 -16.69 1.89
C GLU A 7 -4.70 -16.63 1.85
N LEU A 8 -4.12 -15.44 1.97
CA LEU A 8 -2.67 -15.21 2.01
C LEU A 8 -2.09 -15.19 3.44
N GLY A 9 -2.89 -15.55 4.46
CA GLY A 9 -2.46 -15.62 5.85
C GLY A 9 -2.22 -14.26 6.51
N LEU A 10 -2.80 -13.17 5.98
CA LEU A 10 -2.77 -11.84 6.58
C LEU A 10 -4.01 -11.59 7.43
N ASP A 11 -3.81 -10.97 8.60
CA ASP A 11 -4.89 -10.37 9.37
C ASP A 11 -5.35 -9.07 8.68
N PRO A 12 -6.63 -8.94 8.30
CA PRO A 12 -7.19 -7.70 7.76
C PRO A 12 -6.97 -6.48 8.67
N GLU A 13 -6.83 -6.67 9.98
CA GLU A 13 -6.57 -5.62 10.96
C GLU A 13 -5.15 -5.03 10.82
N ASP A 14 -4.17 -5.86 10.48
CA ASP A 14 -2.78 -5.43 10.24
C ASP A 14 -2.58 -4.79 8.85
N ALA A 15 -3.53 -5.03 7.95
CA ALA A 15 -3.50 -4.67 6.54
C ALA A 15 -4.38 -3.44 6.16
N ARG A 16 -4.89 -2.71 7.16
CA ARG A 16 -5.95 -1.69 7.01
C ARG A 16 -5.68 -0.52 6.06
N THR A 17 -4.41 -0.19 5.77
CA THR A 17 -4.08 1.01 4.98
C THR A 17 -3.57 0.71 3.58
N PHE A 18 -2.80 -0.37 3.41
CA PHE A 18 -2.17 -0.70 2.13
C PHE A 18 -1.57 -2.11 2.14
N VAL A 19 -1.89 -2.90 1.10
CA VAL A 19 -1.32 -4.23 0.85
C VAL A 19 -0.87 -4.31 -0.60
N LEU A 20 0.31 -4.91 -0.80
CA LEU A 20 0.82 -5.29 -2.12
C LEU A 20 0.90 -6.81 -2.18
N ILE A 21 0.27 -7.40 -3.20
CA ILE A 21 0.45 -8.81 -3.53
C ILE A 21 1.42 -8.88 -4.71
N ALA A 22 2.57 -9.52 -4.50
CA ALA A 22 3.61 -9.66 -5.51
C ALA A 22 4.34 -10.99 -5.32
N ASP A 23 4.59 -11.70 -6.42
CA ASP A 23 5.31 -12.99 -6.41
C ASP A 23 4.69 -14.03 -5.46
N GLY A 24 3.35 -14.10 -5.40
CA GLY A 24 2.61 -15.00 -4.52
C GLY A 24 2.69 -14.66 -3.03
N LYS A 25 3.25 -13.50 -2.67
CA LYS A 25 3.39 -13.04 -1.27
C LYS A 25 2.68 -11.72 -1.05
N ALA A 26 2.12 -11.57 0.14
CA ALA A 26 1.51 -10.32 0.57
C ALA A 26 2.47 -9.51 1.43
N TYR A 27 2.55 -8.21 1.13
CA TYR A 27 3.37 -7.22 1.83
C TYR A 27 2.45 -6.13 2.36
N VAL A 28 2.75 -5.60 3.55
CA VAL A 28 1.95 -4.55 4.20
C VAL A 28 2.80 -3.31 4.54
N LYS A 29 2.16 -2.17 4.78
CA LYS A 29 2.80 -0.92 5.25
C LYS A 29 4.07 -0.53 4.46
N SER A 30 5.19 -0.29 5.16
CA SER A 30 6.45 0.15 4.56
C SER A 30 7.06 -0.91 3.65
N ASP A 31 6.87 -2.20 3.95
CA ASP A 31 7.35 -3.30 3.11
C ASP A 31 6.63 -3.33 1.77
N ALA A 32 5.31 -3.12 1.77
CA ALA A 32 4.53 -2.96 0.55
C ALA A 32 5.02 -1.78 -0.28
N ALA A 33 5.26 -0.62 0.35
CA ALA A 33 5.70 0.58 -0.35
C ALA A 33 7.10 0.44 -0.97
N ILE A 34 8.05 -0.13 -0.22
CA ILE A 34 9.42 -0.40 -0.71
C ILE A 34 9.39 -1.44 -1.83
N ARG A 35 8.56 -2.48 -1.73
CA ARG A 35 8.43 -3.50 -2.78
C ARG A 35 7.79 -2.91 -4.03
N LEU A 36 6.73 -2.11 -3.87
CA LEU A 36 6.05 -1.41 -4.97
C LEU A 36 7.03 -0.47 -5.70
N SER A 37 7.96 0.16 -4.98
CA SER A 37 8.91 1.09 -5.59
C SER A 37 9.80 0.46 -6.66
N ARG A 38 9.96 -0.86 -6.66
CA ARG A 38 10.72 -1.62 -7.66
C ARG A 38 10.03 -1.72 -9.01
N TYR A 39 8.71 -1.52 -9.07
CA TYR A 39 7.92 -1.55 -10.30
C TYR A 39 7.89 -0.18 -11.01
N PHE A 40 8.33 0.89 -10.36
CA PHE A 40 8.43 2.21 -10.98
C PHE A 40 9.71 2.35 -11.83
N ARG A 41 9.67 3.27 -12.80
CA ARG A 41 10.83 3.62 -13.65
C ARG A 41 12.00 4.15 -12.80
N ARG A 42 13.20 4.09 -13.37
CA ARG A 42 14.54 4.23 -12.76
C ARG A 42 14.72 5.34 -11.69
N GLY A 43 13.94 6.42 -11.73
CA GLY A 43 13.99 7.51 -10.74
C GLY A 43 13.55 7.15 -9.32
N TRP A 44 12.78 6.07 -9.13
CA TRP A 44 12.29 5.64 -7.81
C TRP A 44 13.19 4.59 -7.14
N LYS A 45 14.29 4.20 -7.80
CA LYS A 45 15.28 3.26 -7.24
C LYS A 45 15.86 3.69 -5.89
N PRO A 46 16.09 4.99 -5.60
CA PRO A 46 16.57 5.42 -4.29
C PRO A 46 15.66 5.03 -3.12
N LEU A 47 14.34 4.92 -3.33
CA LEU A 47 13.42 4.48 -2.26
C LEU A 47 13.71 3.05 -1.79
N ALA A 48 14.33 2.21 -2.62
CA ALA A 48 14.74 0.88 -2.18
C ALA A 48 15.80 0.93 -1.07
N LEU A 49 16.58 2.01 -0.96
CA LEU A 49 17.56 2.20 0.12
C LEU A 49 16.89 2.41 1.49
N ILE A 50 15.62 2.78 1.55
CA ILE A 50 14.86 2.84 2.81
C ILE A 50 14.79 1.47 3.48
N LYS A 51 15.02 0.37 2.73
CA LYS A 51 15.15 -0.98 3.30
C LYS A 51 16.26 -1.10 4.36
N PHE A 52 17.32 -0.30 4.25
CA PHE A 52 18.42 -0.28 5.23
C PHE A 52 18.02 0.33 6.58
N ILE A 53 16.93 1.10 6.62
CA ILE A 53 16.39 1.64 7.87
C ILE A 53 15.67 0.52 8.64
N PRO A 54 15.91 0.37 9.96
CA PRO A 54 15.22 -0.60 10.80
C PRO A 54 13.70 -0.54 10.64
N ARG A 55 13.06 -1.71 10.51
CA ARG A 55 11.62 -1.85 10.27
C ARG A 55 10.77 -1.00 11.23
N ARG A 56 11.12 -1.00 12.52
CA ARG A 56 10.39 -0.22 13.56
C ARG A 56 10.35 1.28 13.27
N ILE A 57 11.44 1.84 12.73
CA ILE A 57 11.54 3.27 12.43
C ILE A 57 10.69 3.58 11.19
N ARG A 58 10.89 2.84 10.10
CA ARG A 58 10.13 3.07 8.86
C ARG A 58 8.63 2.84 9.02
N ASP A 59 8.22 1.85 9.82
CA ASP A 59 6.80 1.61 10.12
C ASP A 59 6.22 2.73 10.98
N ARG A 60 6.98 3.27 11.94
CA ARG A 60 6.52 4.42 12.75
C ARG A 60 6.36 5.69 11.91
N VAL A 61 7.30 5.94 10.99
CA VAL A 61 7.17 7.03 10.01
C VAL A 61 5.95 6.81 9.14
N TYR A 62 5.75 5.59 8.62
CA TYR A 62 4.58 5.23 7.83
C TYR A 62 3.28 5.47 8.61
N ASP A 63 3.21 5.08 9.90
CA ASP A 63 2.05 5.28 10.76
C ASP A 63 1.77 6.78 11.03
N VAL A 64 2.81 7.62 11.09
CA VAL A 64 2.63 9.09 11.19
C VAL A 64 2.04 9.64 9.91
N VAL A 65 2.58 9.26 8.74
CA VAL A 65 2.06 9.68 7.44
C VAL A 65 0.61 9.20 7.26
N ALA A 66 0.34 7.92 7.55
CA ALA A 66 -0.99 7.32 7.41
C ALA A 66 -2.04 8.02 8.28
N ARG A 67 -1.67 8.46 9.50
CA ARG A 67 -2.56 9.23 10.40
C ARG A 67 -2.78 10.67 9.93
N ASN A 68 -1.77 11.30 9.33
CA ASN A 68 -1.85 12.70 8.90
C ASN A 68 -2.25 12.89 7.44
N ARG A 69 -2.37 11.82 6.64
CA ARG A 69 -2.60 11.90 5.19
C ARG A 69 -3.78 12.80 4.79
N TYR A 70 -4.89 12.74 5.51
CA TYR A 70 -6.05 13.57 5.20
C TYR A 70 -5.89 15.02 5.63
N ARG A 71 -5.03 15.29 6.62
CA ARG A 71 -4.69 16.65 7.04
C ARG A 71 -3.71 17.30 6.07
N TRP A 72 -2.80 16.53 5.48
CA TRP A 72 -1.78 17.03 4.57
C TRP A 72 -2.23 17.11 3.12
N PHE A 73 -2.99 16.11 2.66
CA PHE A 73 -3.40 15.99 1.26
C PHE A 73 -4.89 16.31 1.02
N GLY A 74 -5.64 16.58 2.10
CA GLY A 74 -7.08 16.77 2.04
C GLY A 74 -7.85 15.45 1.88
N ARG A 75 -9.18 15.58 1.77
CA ARG A 75 -10.09 14.49 1.42
C ARG A 75 -10.78 14.86 0.11
N LEU A 76 -11.16 13.86 -0.66
CA LEU A 76 -12.10 14.04 -1.75
C LEU A 76 -13.50 14.15 -1.16
N ASP A 77 -14.25 15.18 -1.55
CA ASP A 77 -15.61 15.42 -1.06
C ASP A 77 -16.64 14.43 -1.63
N SER A 78 -16.30 13.80 -2.76
CA SER A 78 -17.14 12.82 -3.45
C SER A 78 -16.34 11.60 -3.89
N CYS A 79 -16.97 10.43 -3.87
CA CYS A 79 -16.39 9.21 -4.41
C CYS A 79 -16.20 9.32 -5.92
N MET A 80 -15.02 8.94 -6.41
CA MET A 80 -14.78 8.80 -7.84
C MET A 80 -15.57 7.62 -8.38
N VAL A 81 -16.39 7.84 -9.41
CA VAL A 81 -16.99 6.75 -10.20
C VAL A 81 -15.92 6.24 -11.17
N PRO A 82 -15.50 4.96 -11.10
CA PRO A 82 -14.47 4.44 -11.98
C PRO A 82 -14.92 4.46 -13.45
N THR A 83 -14.03 4.90 -14.33
CA THR A 83 -14.22 4.76 -15.78
C THR A 83 -14.25 3.28 -16.18
N PRO A 84 -14.81 2.91 -17.34
CA PRO A 84 -14.84 1.51 -17.80
C PRO A 84 -13.46 0.83 -17.78
N GLU A 85 -12.40 1.56 -18.15
CA GLU A 85 -11.03 1.05 -18.15
C GLU A 85 -10.56 0.74 -16.72
N LEU A 86 -10.90 1.59 -15.75
CA LEU A 86 -10.55 1.38 -14.34
C LEU A 86 -11.34 0.23 -13.73
N ARG A 87 -12.60 0.02 -14.11
CA ARG A 87 -13.43 -1.09 -13.60
C ARG A 87 -12.78 -2.46 -13.79
N THR A 88 -12.08 -2.67 -14.91
CA THR A 88 -11.33 -3.91 -15.18
C THR A 88 -10.21 -4.21 -14.17
N ARG A 89 -9.83 -3.23 -13.35
CA ARG A 89 -8.81 -3.37 -12.29
C ARG A 89 -9.42 -3.69 -10.92
N PHE A 90 -10.73 -3.57 -10.76
CA PHE A 90 -11.42 -3.92 -9.51
C PHE A 90 -11.79 -5.40 -9.52
N VAL A 91 -11.68 -6.02 -8.35
CA VAL A 91 -12.20 -7.38 -8.14
C VAL A 91 -13.67 -7.23 -7.75
N GLU A 92 -14.56 -7.68 -8.62
CA GLU A 92 -15.98 -7.85 -8.31
C GLU A 92 -16.09 -9.12 -7.45
N GLU A 93 -16.15 -8.93 -6.11
CA GLU A 93 -16.28 -9.94 -5.03
C GLU A 93 -14.98 -10.52 -4.42
#